data_AF-A0A9Q0P7X9-F1
#
_entry.id   AF-A0A9Q0P7X9-F1
#
_cell.length_a   1.000
_cell.length_b   1.000
_cell.length_c   1.000
_cell.angle_alpha   90.00
_cell.angle_beta   90.00
_cell.angle_gamma   90.00
#
_symmetry.space_group_name_H-M   'P 1'
#
loop_
_entity.id
_entity.type
_entity.pdbx_description
1 polymer ?
#
loop_
_entity_poly.entity_id
_entity_poly.type
_entity_poly.pdbx_seq_one_letter_code
_entity_poly.pdbx_strand_id
1 'polypeptide(L)'
;MVFVSCKNTVDSPLYVDTAHHGLNSSLMTHSNYVTHGGMNASDLMELCSIEKIFLVPKKNYTDKSFEEIHNDLAYGFELSWYNFYCEKCRGGCYLDSADRRQCIFGM
;
A
#
# COMPACT_ATOMS: atom_id res chain seq x y z
N MET A 1 0.77 -0.37 2.29
CA MET A 1 2.20 -0.66 2.07
C MET A 1 2.78 -1.24 3.34
N VAL A 2 3.71 -2.19 3.22
CA VAL A 2 4.31 -2.89 4.36
C VAL A 2 5.82 -2.72 4.30
N PHE A 3 6.42 -2.28 5.40
CA PHE A 3 7.87 -2.23 5.55
C PHE A 3 8.33 -3.50 6.26
N VAL A 4 9.36 -4.12 5.68
CA VAL A 4 9.86 -5.42 6.08
C VAL A 4 11.37 -5.30 6.27
N SER A 5 11.88 -5.89 7.34
CA SER A 5 13.32 -6.07 7.56
C SER A 5 13.65 -7.54 7.42
N CYS A 6 14.66 -7.86 6.61
CA CYS A 6 15.05 -9.24 6.30
C CYS A 6 16.51 -9.46 6.63
N LYS A 7 16.84 -10.63 7.20
CA LYS A 7 18.25 -10.98 7.46
C LYS A 7 19.05 -11.22 6.18
N ASN A 8 18.40 -11.75 5.16
CA ASN A 8 19.00 -12.03 3.86
C ASN A 8 18.46 -11.06 2.81
N THR A 9 19.20 -10.92 1.71
CA THR A 9 18.70 -10.24 0.51
C THR A 9 17.54 -11.03 -0.09
N VAL A 10 16.47 -10.33 -0.44
CA VAL A 10 15.29 -10.91 -1.07
C VAL A 10 15.38 -10.68 -2.59
N ASP A 11 15.25 -11.77 -3.35
CA ASP A 11 15.14 -11.73 -4.82
C ASP A 11 13.68 -12.00 -5.20
N SER A 12 12.85 -10.96 -5.12
CA SER A 12 11.44 -11.03 -5.45
C SER A 12 10.93 -9.69 -5.94
N PRO A 13 10.14 -9.64 -7.03
CA PRO A 13 9.57 -8.39 -7.55
C PRO A 13 8.56 -7.75 -6.58
N LEU A 14 8.09 -8.49 -5.56
CA LEU A 14 7.17 -7.96 -4.56
C LEU A 14 7.84 -7.00 -3.56
N TYR A 15 9.17 -7.05 -3.47
CA TYR A 15 9.96 -6.33 -2.48
C TYR A 15 10.79 -5.25 -3.19
N VAL A 16 10.50 -4.00 -2.87
CA VAL A 16 11.27 -2.85 -3.33
C VAL A 16 12.30 -2.52 -2.26
N ASP A 17 13.58 -2.54 -2.63
CA ASP A 17 14.63 -2.06 -1.74
C ASP A 17 14.36 -0.59 -1.40
N THR A 18 14.42 -0.24 -0.11
CA THR A 18 14.15 1.13 0.33
C THR A 18 15.23 2.15 -0.07
N ALA A 19 16.19 1.76 -0.90
CA ALA A 19 17.38 2.49 -1.30
C ALA A 19 18.21 2.93 -0.08
N HIS A 20 19.52 2.65 -0.12
CA HIS A 20 20.44 3.05 0.93
C HIS A 20 20.71 4.57 0.93
N HIS A 21 19.68 5.41 1.03
CA HIS A 21 19.86 6.83 1.30
C HIS A 21 20.22 7.01 2.78
N GLY A 22 21.48 6.70 3.13
CA GLY A 22 22.11 7.36 4.26
C GLY A 22 22.91 6.54 5.26
N LEU A 23 23.23 5.26 5.05
CA LEU A 23 24.15 4.56 5.96
C LEU A 23 25.15 3.69 5.18
N ASN A 24 26.25 4.34 4.75
CA ASN A 24 27.54 3.65 4.60
C ASN A 24 27.92 3.11 5.98
N SER A 25 27.50 1.88 6.28
CA SER A 25 28.02 1.18 7.44
C SER A 25 28.13 -0.29 7.09
N SER A 26 29.35 -0.81 7.20
CA SER A 26 29.73 -2.22 7.09
C SER A 26 29.11 -3.09 8.19
N LEU A 27 27.89 -2.76 8.66
CA LEU A 27 27.18 -3.32 9.81
C LEU A 27 25.68 -3.54 9.56
N MET A 28 25.17 -3.37 8.33
CA MET A 28 23.77 -3.73 8.05
C MET A 28 23.60 -5.24 8.01
N THR A 29 23.24 -5.81 9.17
CA THR A 29 22.87 -7.23 9.32
C THR A 29 21.47 -7.55 8.77
N HIS A 30 20.72 -6.53 8.34
CA HIS A 30 19.38 -6.67 7.79
C HIS A 30 19.19 -5.73 6.59
N SER A 31 18.53 -6.24 5.55
CA SER A 31 18.09 -5.52 4.37
C SER A 31 16.66 -5.03 4.58
N ASN A 32 16.37 -3.78 4.21
CA ASN A 32 15.06 -3.17 4.41
C ASN A 32 14.33 -3.02 3.08
N TYR A 33 13.08 -3.46 3.09
CA TYR A 33 12.23 -3.50 1.93
C TYR A 33 10.89 -2.84 2.24
N VAL A 34 10.25 -2.35 1.19
CA VAL A 34 8.83 -2.01 1.20
C VAL A 34 8.12 -2.86 0.15
N THR A 35 6.98 -3.43 0.52
CA THR A 35 6.19 -4.21 -0.43
C THR A 35 5.21 -3.32 -1.17
N HIS A 36 4.93 -3.67 -2.42
CA HIS A 36 3.70 -3.26 -3.07
C HIS A 36 2.53 -3.70 -2.18
N GLY A 37 1.47 -2.90 -2.10
CA GLY A 37 0.34 -3.31 -1.26
C GLY A 37 -0.43 -4.48 -1.88
N GLY A 38 -1.27 -5.12 -1.06
CA GLY A 38 -1.89 -6.40 -1.44
C GLY A 38 -1.07 -7.65 -1.08
N MET A 39 0.01 -7.49 -0.30
CA MET A 39 0.77 -8.60 0.27
C MET A 39 -0.10 -9.48 1.17
N ASN A 40 -0.12 -10.79 0.91
CA ASN A 40 -0.69 -11.79 1.80
C ASN A 40 0.35 -12.24 2.85
N ALA A 41 -0.11 -12.86 3.94
CA ALA A 41 0.78 -13.42 4.95
C ALA A 41 1.74 -14.49 4.38
N SER A 42 1.31 -15.23 3.35
CA SER A 42 2.13 -16.21 2.63
C SER A 42 3.28 -15.60 1.83
N ASP A 43 3.19 -14.30 1.51
CA ASP A 43 4.17 -13.62 0.67
C ASP A 43 5.35 -13.11 1.51
N LEU A 44 5.27 -13.22 2.85
CA LEU A 44 6.36 -12.86 3.76
C LEU A 44 7.49 -13.88 3.65
N MET A 45 8.66 -13.42 3.20
CA MET A 45 9.82 -14.27 3.02
C MET A 45 10.37 -14.75 4.37
N GLU A 46 10.99 -15.93 4.39
CA GLU A 46 11.62 -16.46 5.60
C GLU A 46 12.68 -15.50 6.15
N LEU A 47 12.81 -15.47 7.49
CA LEU A 47 13.76 -14.60 8.21
C LEU A 47 13.54 -13.10 7.95
N CYS A 48 12.31 -12.73 7.61
CA CYS A 48 11.85 -11.35 7.54
C CYS A 48 10.83 -11.03 8.64
N SER A 49 10.87 -9.81 9.15
CA SER A 49 9.93 -9.25 10.12
C SER A 49 9.18 -8.06 9.51
N ILE A 50 7.88 -7.99 9.78
CA ILE A 50 7.09 -6.80 9.46
C ILE A 50 7.40 -5.74 10.52
N GLU A 51 7.91 -4.59 10.07
CA GLU A 51 8.29 -3.49 10.94
C GLU A 51 7.15 -2.46 11.05
N LYS A 52 6.56 -2.07 9.91
CA LYS A 52 5.55 -1.02 9.84
C LYS A 52 4.53 -1.31 8.76
N ILE A 53 3.29 -0.88 8.98
CA ILE A 53 2.21 -0.96 8.01
C ILE A 53 1.61 0.44 7.85
N PHE A 54 1.51 0.90 6.60
CA PHE A 54 0.94 2.20 6.26
C PHE A 54 -0.29 2.02 5.39
N LEU A 55 -1.33 2.78 5.73
CA LEU A 55 -2.50 2.97 4.88
C LEU A 55 -2.12 3.93 3.75
N VAL A 56 -2.42 3.56 2.51
CA VAL A 56 -2.19 4.40 1.33
C VAL A 56 -3.44 4.35 0.44
N PRO A 57 -3.62 5.31 -0.48
CA PRO A 57 -4.79 5.35 -1.37
C PRO A 57 -4.91 4.06 -2.19
N LYS A 58 -6.14 3.56 -2.35
CA LYS A 58 -6.45 2.24 -2.97
C LYS A 58 -5.86 2.03 -4.38
N LYS A 59 -5.48 3.10 -5.07
CA LYS A 59 -4.90 3.08 -6.43
C LYS A 59 -3.38 2.86 -6.45
N ASN A 60 -2.72 2.76 -5.30
CA ASN A 60 -1.25 2.78 -5.19
C ASN A 60 -0.58 1.41 -5.01
N TYR A 61 -1.19 0.33 -5.52
CA TYR A 61 -0.67 -1.04 -5.38
C TYR A 61 -0.01 -1.59 -6.65
N THR A 62 0.40 -0.72 -7.57
CA THR A 62 1.15 -1.10 -8.77
C THR A 62 2.66 -1.15 -8.49
N ASP A 63 3.42 -1.70 -9.45
CA ASP A 63 4.87 -1.60 -9.47
C ASP A 63 5.28 -0.13 -9.44
N LYS A 64 6.11 0.24 -8.46
CA LYS A 64 6.55 1.60 -8.16
C LYS A 64 7.98 1.57 -7.65
N SER A 65 8.76 2.57 -8.02
CA SER A 65 10.05 2.83 -7.40
C SER A 65 9.90 3.24 -5.94
N PHE A 66 10.97 3.11 -5.15
CA PHE A 66 10.95 3.59 -3.76
C PHE A 66 10.65 5.09 -3.66
N GLU A 67 11.09 5.90 -4.62
CA GLU A 67 10.81 7.34 -4.64
C GLU A 67 9.30 7.63 -4.82
N GLU A 68 8.64 6.91 -5.72
CA GLU A 68 7.19 7.00 -5.90
C GLU A 68 6.43 6.53 -4.64
N ILE A 69 6.91 5.46 -4.00
CA ILE A 69 6.37 4.98 -2.73
C ILE A 69 6.56 6.03 -1.63
N HIS A 70 7.71 6.66 -1.54
CA HIS A 70 7.98 7.74 -0.59
C HIS A 70 7.04 8.92 -0.83
N ASN A 71 6.79 9.30 -2.08
CA ASN A 71 5.83 10.36 -2.42
C ASN A 71 4.39 9.99 -2.06
N ASP A 72 3.98 8.73 -2.28
CA ASP A 72 2.66 8.25 -1.84
C ASP A 72 2.51 8.32 -0.31
N LEU A 73 3.55 7.94 0.43
CA LEU A 73 3.56 7.98 1.89
C LEU A 73 3.54 9.43 2.41
N ALA A 74 4.25 10.34 1.75
CA ALA A 74 4.25 11.77 2.07
C ALA A 74 2.88 12.41 1.80
N TYR A 75 2.19 11.97 0.73
CA TYR A 75 0.79 12.34 0.49
C TYR A 75 -0.13 11.76 1.57
N GLY A 76 0.12 10.54 2.01
CA GLY A 76 -0.62 9.85 3.06
C GLY A 76 -1.89 9.20 2.54
N PHE A 77 -2.93 9.12 3.37
CA PHE A 77 -4.23 8.58 3.00
C PHE A 77 -5.33 9.62 3.21
N GLU A 78 -6.34 9.58 2.35
CA GLU A 78 -7.53 10.39 2.50
C GLU A 78 -8.62 9.60 3.23
N LEU A 79 -9.13 10.16 4.32
CA LEU A 79 -10.35 9.66 4.96
C LEU A 79 -11.53 10.40 4.37
N SER A 80 -12.37 9.67 3.63
CA SER A 80 -13.64 10.18 3.16
C SER A 80 -14.77 9.67 4.03
N TRP A 81 -15.59 10.60 4.51
CA TRP A 81 -16.76 10.33 5.33
C TRP A 81 -17.99 10.63 4.50
N TYR A 82 -18.51 9.63 3.81
CA TYR A 82 -19.73 9.81 3.02
C TYR A 82 -20.94 9.32 3.81
N ASN A 83 -21.67 10.25 4.42
CA ASN A 83 -23.07 10.01 4.81
C ASN A 83 -23.95 10.37 3.62
N PHE A 84 -24.08 9.44 2.67
CA PHE A 84 -24.96 9.64 1.52
C PHE A 84 -26.12 8.66 1.57
N TYR A 85 -27.33 9.22 1.60
CA TYR A 85 -28.54 8.43 1.51
C TYR A 85 -28.67 7.84 0.11
N CYS A 86 -28.74 6.52 0.04
CA CYS A 86 -29.18 5.79 -1.15
C CYS A 86 -30.71 5.93 -1.29
N GLU A 87 -31.20 7.15 -1.51
CA GLU A 87 -32.64 7.40 -1.58
C GLU A 87 -33.33 6.54 -2.64
N LYS A 88 -33.04 6.81 -3.92
CA LYS A 88 -33.79 6.29 -5.06
C LYS A 88 -33.30 4.96 -5.58
N CYS A 89 -32.13 4.49 -5.13
CA CYS A 89 -31.51 3.30 -5.69
C CYS A 89 -32.16 2.02 -5.14
N ARG A 90 -32.72 1.20 -6.03
CA ARG A 90 -33.19 -0.13 -5.64
C ARG A 90 -31.99 -1.06 -5.39
N GLY A 91 -31.82 -1.53 -4.14
CA GLY A 91 -30.80 -2.54 -3.79
C GLY A 91 -29.42 -2.01 -3.38
N GLY A 92 -29.24 -0.69 -3.32
CA GLY A 92 -28.02 -0.04 -2.81
C GLY A 92 -27.37 0.92 -3.79
N CYS A 93 -26.42 1.71 -3.29
CA CYS A 93 -25.70 2.70 -4.08
C CYS A 93 -24.24 2.79 -3.62
N TYR A 94 -23.37 3.29 -4.50
CA TYR A 94 -21.96 3.54 -4.22
C TYR A 94 -21.55 4.88 -4.83
N LEU A 95 -20.38 5.39 -4.44
CA LEU A 95 -19.78 6.56 -5.09
C LEU A 95 -18.78 6.08 -6.13
N ASP A 96 -18.86 6.65 -7.33
CA ASP A 96 -17.83 6.45 -8.34
C ASP A 96 -16.54 7.19 -7.98
N SER A 97 -15.51 7.05 -8.80
CA SER A 97 -14.22 7.69 -8.57
C SER A 97 -14.21 9.22 -8.70
N ALA A 98 -15.34 9.82 -9.08
CA ALA A 98 -15.55 11.27 -9.12
C ALA A 98 -16.54 11.71 -8.02
N ASP A 99 -16.73 10.87 -7.01
CA ASP A 99 -17.64 11.08 -5.87
C ASP A 99 -19.10 11.30 -6.29
N ARG A 100 -19.51 10.71 -7.41
CA ARG A 100 -20.91 10.74 -7.86
C ARG A 100 -21.64 9.48 -7.43
N ARG A 101 -22.85 9.65 -6.93
CA ARG A 101 -23.73 8.53 -6.54
C ARG A 101 -24.17 7.71 -7.74
N GLN A 102 -23.93 6.41 -7.68
CA GLN A 102 -24.36 5.41 -8.65
C GLN A 102 -25.23 4.34 -7.97
N CYS A 103 -26.30 3.90 -8.64
CA CYS A 103 -27.12 2.79 -8.17
C CYS A 103 -26.53 1.45 -8.60
N ILE A 104 -26.58 0.44 -7.73
CA ILE A 104 -26.08 -0.91 -8.04
C ILE A 104 -26.98 -1.61 -9.07
N PHE A 105 -28.29 -1.41 -8.95
CA PHE A 105 -29.29 -1.85 -9.92
C PHE A 105 -30.08 -0.63 -10.41
N GLY A 106 -30.45 -0.62 -11.69
CA GLY A 106 -31.03 0.56 -12.36
C GLY A 106 -32.30 1.12 -11.69
N MET A 107 -32.33 2.47 -11.71
CA MET A 107 -33.23 3.46 -11.08
C MET A 107 -33.13 3.62 -9.56
#